data_AF-A0A525NR08-F1
#
_entry.id   AF-A0A525NR08-F1
#
_cell.length_a   1.000
_cell.length_b   1.000
_cell.length_c   1.000
_cell.angle_alpha   90.00
_cell.angle_beta   90.00
_cell.angle_gamma   90.00
#
_symmetry.space_group_name_H-M   'P 1'
#
loop_
_entity.id
_entity.type
_entity.pdbx_description
1 polymer ?
#
loop_
_entity_poly.entity_id
_entity_poly.type
_entity_poly.pdbx_seq_one_letter_code
_entity_poly.pdbx_strand_id
1 'polypeptide(L)'
;MDVMPKWAEIVLVPLISLLFAAGLSALVILGIGEDPVAAVKLMVTGALGSTYGWGYTLYYATNFMFTGLCVAVAFHARLFNIGGEGQAMLGGLGVALASLYIPWPHWTLALVGATTMAALFGAAWAAIPAFLQAKRGSHIVITTIMFNFIAAAVLNYILVNIMRPKGSMDPATARFPDATKLPTLHDLLSPIGINFSKAAPANISLLVAVAACVFVWILIWRTRLGYEIRAYGHSESAAKYAGISPIKITMVTMMISGGLAGMMAINNVMGEAE
;
A
#
# COMPACT_ATOMS: atom_id res chain seq x y z
N MET A 1 -25.01 26.58 -18.64
CA MET A 1 -23.75 26.43 -17.89
C MET A 1 -22.71 26.07 -18.92
N ASP A 2 -21.93 27.05 -19.37
CA ASP A 2 -20.93 26.79 -20.41
C ASP A 2 -19.89 25.83 -19.86
N VAL A 3 -19.81 24.67 -20.48
CA VAL A 3 -18.85 23.63 -20.15
C VAL A 3 -17.47 24.20 -20.45
N MET A 4 -16.61 24.32 -19.42
CA MET A 4 -15.23 24.78 -19.62
C MET A 4 -14.57 23.96 -20.74
N PRO A 5 -13.76 24.59 -21.60
CA PRO A 5 -13.06 23.84 -22.62
C PRO A 5 -12.12 22.82 -21.97
N LYS A 6 -12.08 21.59 -22.50
CA LYS A 6 -11.35 20.45 -21.91
C LYS A 6 -9.87 20.74 -21.60
N TRP A 7 -9.21 21.59 -22.38
CA TRP A 7 -7.82 21.99 -22.12
C TRP A 7 -7.69 22.82 -20.85
N ALA A 8 -8.68 23.66 -20.53
CA ALA A 8 -8.69 24.46 -19.31
C ALA A 8 -8.93 23.56 -18.09
N GLU A 9 -9.83 22.58 -18.20
CA GLU A 9 -10.08 21.62 -17.12
C GLU A 9 -8.87 20.71 -16.84
N ILE A 10 -8.17 20.25 -17.89
CA ILE A 10 -7.05 19.30 -17.76
C ILE A 10 -5.74 20.00 -17.37
N VAL A 11 -5.50 21.24 -17.86
CA VAL A 11 -4.20 21.92 -17.70
C VAL A 11 -4.32 23.15 -16.82
N LEU A 12 -5.25 24.06 -17.13
CA LEU A 12 -5.34 25.36 -16.46
C LEU A 12 -5.75 25.20 -15.00
N VAL A 13 -6.78 24.39 -14.71
CA VAL A 13 -7.27 24.19 -13.34
C VAL A 13 -6.18 23.58 -12.44
N PRO A 14 -5.52 22.45 -12.78
CA PRO A 14 -4.44 21.91 -11.95
C PRO A 14 -3.27 22.87 -11.79
N LEU A 15 -2.89 23.60 -12.85
CA LEU A 15 -1.77 24.54 -12.80
C LEU A 15 -2.06 25.73 -11.88
N ILE A 16 -3.27 26.30 -11.95
CA ILE A 16 -3.71 27.36 -11.03
C ILE A 16 -3.75 26.82 -9.60
N SER A 17 -4.31 25.63 -9.37
CA SER A 17 -4.32 25.01 -8.04
C SER A 17 -2.91 24.79 -7.49
N LEU A 18 -1.96 24.37 -8.32
CA LEU A 18 -0.56 24.17 -7.92
C LEU A 18 0.11 25.50 -7.56
N LEU A 19 -0.13 26.56 -8.34
CA LEU A 19 0.40 27.90 -8.06
C LEU A 19 -0.19 28.49 -6.79
N PHE A 20 -1.50 28.32 -6.56
CA PHE A 20 -2.15 28.75 -5.31
C PHE A 20 -1.61 27.99 -4.11
N ALA A 21 -1.46 26.67 -4.21
CA ALA A 21 -0.88 25.86 -3.14
C ALA A 21 0.56 26.29 -2.84
N ALA A 22 1.40 26.47 -3.87
CA ALA A 22 2.77 26.94 -3.73
C ALA A 22 2.84 28.35 -3.10
N GLY A 23 1.98 29.26 -3.53
CA GLY A 23 1.89 30.61 -2.96
C GLY A 23 1.47 30.59 -1.50
N LEU A 24 0.45 29.80 -1.15
CA LEU A 24 -0.02 29.67 0.23
C LEU A 24 1.05 29.02 1.13
N SER A 25 1.72 27.97 0.65
CA SER A 25 2.87 27.37 1.34
C SER A 25 4.01 28.37 1.53
N ALA A 26 4.32 29.18 0.51
CA ALA A 26 5.37 30.20 0.61
C ALA A 26 5.02 31.27 1.65
N LEU A 27 3.77 31.72 1.72
CA LEU A 27 3.32 32.68 2.74
C LEU A 27 3.47 32.12 4.16
N VAL A 28 3.16 30.84 4.37
CA VAL A 28 3.35 30.17 5.66
C VAL A 28 4.83 30.09 6.03
N ILE A 29 5.70 29.72 5.09
CA ILE A 29 7.15 29.62 5.31
C ILE A 29 7.74 30.99 5.66
N LEU A 30 7.34 32.04 4.94
CA LEU A 30 7.70 33.43 5.26
C LEU A 30 7.20 33.85 6.64
N GLY A 31 6.00 33.41 7.03
CA GLY A 31 5.43 33.67 8.36
C GLY A 31 6.22 33.06 9.52
N ILE A 32 6.98 31.99 9.27
CA ILE A 32 7.88 31.35 10.25
C ILE A 32 9.29 31.99 10.21
N GLY A 33 9.56 32.88 9.25
CA GLY A 33 10.83 33.58 9.08
C GLY A 33 11.86 32.86 8.21
N GLU A 34 11.45 31.81 7.50
CA GLU A 34 12.31 31.01 6.62
C GLU A 34 12.16 31.41 5.14
N ASP A 35 13.14 31.08 4.31
CA ASP A 35 13.10 31.33 2.85
C ASP A 35 12.34 30.21 2.11
N PRO A 36 11.22 30.50 1.43
CA PRO A 36 10.47 29.52 0.64
C PRO A 36 11.28 28.90 -0.48
N VAL A 37 12.19 29.66 -1.12
CA VAL A 37 13.00 29.15 -2.23
C VAL A 37 14.02 28.15 -1.70
N ALA A 38 14.68 28.47 -0.59
CA ALA A 38 15.55 27.53 0.11
C ALA A 38 14.81 26.26 0.54
N ALA A 39 13.59 26.37 1.08
CA ALA A 39 12.78 25.23 1.48
C ALA A 39 12.46 24.29 0.29
N VAL A 40 12.03 24.84 -0.84
CA VAL A 40 11.78 24.05 -2.07
C VAL A 40 13.07 23.41 -2.58
N LYS A 41 14.18 24.15 -2.59
CA LYS A 41 15.48 23.62 -3.00
C LYS A 41 15.94 22.49 -2.10
N LEU A 42 15.74 22.60 -0.79
CA LEU A 42 16.02 21.54 0.19
C LEU A 42 15.14 20.31 -0.04
N MET A 43 13.85 20.48 -0.34
CA MET A 43 12.98 19.35 -0.68
C MET A 43 13.49 18.60 -1.92
N VAL A 44 13.85 19.31 -2.99
CA VAL A 44 14.32 18.70 -4.23
C VAL A 44 15.68 18.04 -4.05
N THR A 45 16.63 18.74 -3.42
CA THR A 45 17.99 18.20 -3.20
C THR A 45 18.01 17.09 -2.15
N GLY A 46 17.16 17.15 -1.13
CA GLY A 46 17.00 16.07 -0.15
C GLY A 46 16.44 14.79 -0.79
N ALA A 47 15.46 14.93 -1.70
CA ALA A 47 14.86 13.78 -2.38
C ALA A 47 15.73 13.20 -3.51
N LEU A 48 16.34 14.05 -4.34
CA LEU A 48 17.00 13.61 -5.59
C LEU A 48 18.51 13.86 -5.64
N GLY A 49 19.04 14.65 -4.70
CA GLY A 49 20.44 15.10 -4.72
C GLY A 49 21.46 14.05 -4.24
N SER A 50 21.01 12.95 -3.66
CA SER A 50 21.89 11.85 -3.20
C SER A 50 21.24 10.49 -3.44
N THR A 51 22.07 9.45 -3.52
CA THR A 51 21.60 8.06 -3.61
C THR A 51 20.80 7.64 -2.37
N TYR A 52 21.09 8.23 -1.21
CA TYR A 52 20.30 8.06 0.01
C TYR A 52 18.89 8.66 -0.12
N GLY A 53 18.79 9.89 -0.64
CA GLY A 53 17.50 10.54 -0.92
C GLY A 53 16.64 9.75 -1.91
N TRP A 54 17.26 9.25 -2.99
CA TRP A 54 16.60 8.35 -3.93
C TRP A 54 16.14 7.05 -3.24
N GLY A 55 16.94 6.51 -2.32
CA GLY A 55 16.58 5.36 -1.50
C GLY A 55 15.27 5.56 -0.73
N TYR A 56 15.15 6.66 0.02
CA TYR A 56 13.91 6.98 0.73
C TYR A 56 12.75 7.27 -0.22
N THR A 57 13.00 7.99 -1.32
CA THR A 57 11.98 8.30 -2.32
C THR A 57 11.36 7.02 -2.90
N LEU A 58 12.20 6.06 -3.30
CA LEU A 58 11.75 4.78 -3.85
C LEU A 58 11.09 3.89 -2.80
N TYR A 59 11.60 3.93 -1.57
CA TYR A 59 11.00 3.21 -0.44
C TYR A 59 9.57 3.68 -0.16
N TYR A 60 9.34 4.99 -0.03
CA TYR A 60 7.99 5.53 0.14
C TYR A 60 7.12 5.33 -1.10
N ALA A 61 7.67 5.48 -2.30
CA ALA A 61 6.95 5.19 -3.54
C ALA A 61 6.44 3.74 -3.57
N THR A 62 7.21 2.79 -3.04
CA THR A 62 6.81 1.38 -2.95
C THR A 62 5.56 1.21 -2.08
N ASN A 63 5.53 1.86 -0.90
CA ASN A 63 4.37 1.84 -0.02
C ASN A 63 3.15 2.50 -0.66
N PHE A 64 3.36 3.63 -1.35
CA PHE A 64 2.30 4.35 -2.07
C PHE A 64 1.76 3.59 -3.28
N MET A 65 2.58 2.79 -3.96
CA MET A 65 2.11 1.94 -5.05
C MET A 65 1.12 0.88 -4.53
N PHE A 66 1.48 0.12 -3.49
CA PHE A 66 0.57 -0.90 -2.94
C PHE A 66 -0.73 -0.30 -2.38
N THR A 67 -0.63 0.78 -1.60
CA THR A 67 -1.81 1.44 -1.02
C THR A 67 -2.66 2.12 -2.10
N GLY A 68 -2.04 2.74 -3.11
CA GLY A 68 -2.74 3.31 -4.26
C GLY A 68 -3.47 2.25 -5.09
N LEU A 69 -2.84 1.09 -5.34
CA LEU A 69 -3.47 -0.05 -6.02
C LEU A 69 -4.65 -0.62 -5.20
N CYS A 70 -4.50 -0.73 -3.88
CA CYS A 70 -5.59 -1.14 -2.98
C CYS A 70 -6.83 -0.26 -3.18
N VAL A 71 -6.65 1.07 -3.19
CA VAL A 71 -7.75 2.03 -3.38
C VAL A 71 -8.29 1.93 -4.82
N ALA A 72 -7.41 1.88 -5.83
CA ALA A 72 -7.80 1.83 -7.23
C ALA A 72 -8.68 0.62 -7.57
N VAL A 73 -8.34 -0.57 -7.07
CA VAL A 73 -9.13 -1.80 -7.29
C VAL A 73 -10.52 -1.67 -6.66
N ALA A 74 -10.61 -1.22 -5.41
CA ALA A 74 -11.89 -1.04 -4.72
C ALA A 74 -12.77 0.00 -5.44
N PHE A 75 -12.16 1.11 -5.88
CA PHE A 75 -12.87 2.21 -6.52
C PHE A 75 -13.45 1.84 -7.88
N HIS A 76 -12.86 0.88 -8.61
CA HIS A 76 -13.45 0.35 -9.84
C HIS A 76 -14.82 -0.30 -9.63
N ALA A 77 -15.12 -0.81 -8.43
CA ALA A 77 -16.44 -1.30 -8.04
C ALA A 77 -17.30 -0.25 -7.29
N ARG A 78 -16.86 1.03 -7.23
CA ARG A 78 -17.40 2.08 -6.35
C ARG A 78 -17.40 1.72 -4.86
N LEU A 79 -16.47 0.87 -4.45
CA LEU A 79 -16.26 0.54 -3.04
C LEU A 79 -15.15 1.42 -2.49
N PHE A 80 -15.46 2.19 -1.45
CA PHE A 80 -14.50 3.11 -0.84
C PHE A 80 -13.86 2.45 0.39
N ASN A 81 -12.77 1.70 0.16
CA ASN A 81 -12.03 1.00 1.21
C ASN A 81 -11.08 1.96 1.94
N ILE A 82 -11.44 2.38 3.16
CA ILE A 82 -10.57 3.17 4.05
C ILE A 82 -9.82 2.26 5.04
N GLY A 83 -10.10 0.96 5.02
CA GLY A 83 -9.52 -0.04 5.93
C GLY A 83 -8.09 -0.49 5.57
N GLY A 84 -7.45 0.18 4.61
CA GLY A 84 -6.14 -0.21 4.10
C GLY A 84 -5.06 -0.25 5.18
N GLU A 85 -5.13 0.64 6.17
CA GLU A 85 -4.21 0.66 7.31
C GLU A 85 -4.31 -0.62 8.16
N GLY A 86 -5.52 -1.01 8.56
CA GLY A 86 -5.74 -2.25 9.33
C GLY A 86 -5.40 -3.49 8.52
N GLN A 87 -5.72 -3.51 7.22
CA GLN A 87 -5.36 -4.59 6.31
C GLN A 87 -3.84 -4.73 6.16
N ALA A 88 -3.09 -3.61 6.12
CA ALA A 88 -1.64 -3.60 6.13
C ALA A 88 -1.06 -4.07 7.47
N MET A 89 -1.63 -3.65 8.60
CA MET A 89 -1.22 -4.12 9.94
C MET A 89 -1.31 -5.64 10.06
N LEU A 90 -2.44 -6.24 9.66
CA LEU A 90 -2.59 -7.69 9.66
C LEU A 90 -1.74 -8.35 8.56
N GLY A 91 -1.52 -7.69 7.43
CA GLY A 91 -0.54 -8.13 6.44
C GLY A 91 0.87 -8.26 7.04
N GLY A 92 1.28 -7.29 7.87
CA GLY A 92 2.55 -7.32 8.60
C GLY A 92 2.65 -8.46 9.59
N LEU A 93 1.55 -8.82 10.26
CA LEU A 93 1.47 -10.05 11.05
C LEU A 93 1.71 -11.29 10.18
N GLY A 94 1.12 -11.33 8.98
CA GLY A 94 1.35 -12.39 8.00
C GLY A 94 2.82 -12.50 7.57
N VAL A 95 3.50 -11.37 7.34
CA VAL A 95 4.95 -11.31 7.06
C VAL A 95 5.74 -11.86 8.25
N ALA A 96 5.48 -11.39 9.46
CA ALA A 96 6.19 -11.83 10.65
C ALA A 96 6.02 -13.34 10.91
N LEU A 97 4.81 -13.87 10.72
CA LEU A 97 4.54 -15.30 10.84
C LEU A 97 5.32 -16.10 9.79
N ALA A 98 5.32 -15.65 8.54
CA ALA A 98 6.06 -16.30 7.46
C ALA A 98 7.57 -16.30 7.72
N SER A 99 8.13 -15.19 8.19
CA SER A 99 9.57 -15.03 8.39
C SER A 99 10.10 -15.73 9.64
N LEU A 100 9.29 -15.86 10.70
CA LEU A 100 9.73 -16.47 11.97
C LEU A 100 9.48 -17.96 12.06
N TYR A 101 8.35 -18.45 11.55
CA TYR A 101 7.93 -19.84 11.80
C TYR A 101 8.22 -20.77 10.63
N ILE A 102 8.54 -20.24 9.44
CA ILE A 102 8.88 -21.05 8.28
C ILE A 102 10.39 -20.95 8.03
N PRO A 103 11.14 -22.06 8.10
CA PRO A 103 12.58 -22.04 7.82
C PRO A 103 12.80 -21.96 6.30
N TRP A 104 13.02 -20.75 5.81
CA TRP A 104 13.31 -20.52 4.39
C TRP A 104 14.79 -20.77 4.08
N PRO A 105 15.11 -21.49 3.00
CA PRO A 105 16.50 -21.73 2.63
C PRO A 105 17.14 -20.53 1.90
N HIS A 106 16.34 -19.61 1.36
CA HIS A 106 16.80 -18.45 0.60
C HIS A 106 15.79 -17.31 0.64
N TRP A 107 16.28 -16.06 0.59
CA TRP A 107 15.45 -14.84 0.70
C TRP A 107 14.39 -14.73 -0.40
N THR A 108 14.62 -15.32 -1.58
CA THR A 108 13.64 -15.32 -2.68
C THR A 108 12.37 -16.10 -2.33
N LEU A 109 12.52 -17.27 -1.71
CA LEU A 109 11.40 -18.09 -1.27
C LEU A 109 10.73 -17.45 -0.05
N ALA A 110 11.52 -16.87 0.85
CA ALA A 110 11.01 -16.08 1.96
C ALA A 110 10.16 -14.90 1.45
N LEU A 111 10.62 -14.17 0.42
CA LEU A 111 9.89 -13.06 -0.17
C LEU A 111 8.55 -13.52 -0.75
N VAL A 112 8.53 -14.60 -1.54
CA VAL A 112 7.28 -15.12 -2.13
C VAL A 112 6.33 -15.59 -1.03
N GLY A 113 6.84 -16.32 -0.03
CA GLY A 113 6.06 -16.79 1.11
C GLY A 113 5.49 -15.65 1.94
N ALA A 114 6.32 -14.68 2.33
CA ALA A 114 5.92 -13.50 3.07
C ALA A 114 4.93 -12.63 2.29
N THR A 115 5.14 -12.43 0.98
CA THR A 115 4.21 -11.69 0.10
C THR A 115 2.85 -12.35 0.07
N THR A 116 2.84 -13.69 -0.09
CA THR A 116 1.60 -14.47 -0.13
C THR A 116 0.87 -14.40 1.20
N MET A 117 1.58 -14.57 2.32
CA MET A 117 0.99 -14.49 3.65
C MET A 117 0.49 -13.08 3.98
N ALA A 118 1.21 -12.04 3.59
CA ALA A 118 0.79 -10.66 3.74
C ALA A 118 -0.52 -10.39 2.97
N ALA A 119 -0.58 -10.84 1.71
CA ALA A 119 -1.77 -10.73 0.89
C ALA A 119 -2.96 -11.51 1.47
N LEU A 120 -2.72 -12.74 1.96
CA LEU A 120 -3.76 -13.57 2.55
C LEU A 120 -4.34 -12.96 3.83
N PHE A 121 -3.49 -12.46 4.73
CA PHE A 121 -3.96 -11.83 5.97
C PHE A 121 -4.69 -10.53 5.70
N GLY A 122 -4.17 -9.67 4.80
CA GLY A 122 -4.85 -8.45 4.39
C GLY A 122 -6.20 -8.73 3.72
N ALA A 123 -6.26 -9.73 2.84
CA ALA A 123 -7.49 -10.16 2.17
C ALA A 123 -8.50 -10.75 3.16
N ALA A 124 -8.05 -11.59 4.10
CA ALA A 124 -8.90 -12.18 5.14
C ALA A 124 -9.49 -11.09 6.05
N TRP A 125 -8.69 -10.07 6.40
CA TRP A 125 -9.18 -8.94 7.19
C TRP A 125 -10.22 -8.12 6.43
N ALA A 126 -9.99 -7.85 5.14
CA ALA A 126 -10.93 -7.13 4.28
C ALA A 126 -12.22 -7.92 3.98
N ALA A 127 -12.15 -9.26 4.02
CA ALA A 127 -13.30 -10.12 3.77
C ALA A 127 -14.41 -9.90 4.80
N ILE A 128 -14.08 -9.53 6.05
CA ILE A 128 -15.08 -9.33 7.11
C ILE A 128 -15.95 -8.09 6.83
N PRO A 129 -15.40 -6.86 6.65
CA PRO A 129 -16.19 -5.71 6.21
C PRO A 129 -16.91 -5.94 4.88
N ALA A 130 -16.26 -6.62 3.93
CA ALA A 130 -16.87 -6.93 2.64
C ALA A 130 -18.12 -7.80 2.78
N PHE A 131 -18.07 -8.81 3.66
CA PHE A 131 -19.21 -9.68 3.93
C PHE A 131 -20.35 -8.91 4.61
N LEU A 132 -20.04 -8.06 5.58
CA LEU A 132 -21.02 -7.21 6.25
C LEU A 132 -21.70 -6.25 5.28
N GLN A 133 -20.95 -5.61 4.37
CA GLN A 133 -21.52 -4.78 3.31
C GLN A 133 -22.39 -5.61 2.35
N ALA A 134 -21.87 -6.75 1.88
CA ALA A 134 -22.52 -7.56 0.85
C ALA A 134 -23.81 -8.25 1.31
N LYS A 135 -23.87 -8.70 2.57
CA LYS A 135 -25.02 -9.44 3.11
C LYS A 135 -25.90 -8.65 4.06
N ARG A 136 -25.33 -7.72 4.83
CA ARG A 136 -26.06 -6.96 5.86
C ARG A 136 -26.29 -5.50 5.49
N GLY A 137 -25.77 -5.04 4.34
CA GLY A 137 -25.92 -3.65 3.90
C GLY A 137 -25.18 -2.63 4.79
N SER A 138 -24.23 -3.09 5.60
CA SER A 138 -23.44 -2.19 6.46
C SER A 138 -22.53 -1.30 5.61
N HIS A 139 -22.51 0.01 5.86
CA HIS A 139 -21.73 0.95 5.04
C HIS A 139 -20.23 0.63 5.08
N ILE A 140 -19.63 0.42 3.91
CA ILE A 140 -18.27 -0.09 3.78
C ILE A 140 -17.22 0.87 4.34
N VAL A 141 -17.43 2.17 4.21
CA VAL A 141 -16.52 3.19 4.76
C VAL A 141 -16.46 3.10 6.28
N ILE A 142 -17.61 3.13 6.95
CA ILE A 142 -17.68 3.12 8.42
C ILE A 142 -17.11 1.81 8.97
N THR A 143 -17.54 0.68 8.39
CA THR A 143 -17.07 -0.64 8.83
C THR A 143 -15.56 -0.79 8.65
N THR A 144 -15.00 -0.37 7.51
CA THR A 144 -13.55 -0.47 7.28
C THR A 144 -12.72 0.46 8.19
N ILE A 145 -13.21 1.68 8.50
CA ILE A 145 -12.56 2.56 9.48
C ILE A 145 -12.55 1.93 10.87
N MET A 146 -13.69 1.41 11.34
CA MET A 146 -13.79 0.77 12.66
C MET A 146 -12.86 -0.45 12.76
N PHE A 147 -12.72 -1.20 11.67
CA PHE A 147 -11.82 -2.35 11.62
C PHE A 147 -10.33 -1.99 11.65
N ASN A 148 -9.92 -0.75 11.37
CA ASN A 148 -8.54 -0.31 11.58
C ASN A 148 -8.18 -0.29 13.08
N PHE A 149 -9.08 0.22 13.92
CA PHE A 149 -8.85 0.23 15.37
C PHE A 149 -8.85 -1.18 15.97
N ILE A 150 -9.76 -2.04 15.48
CA ILE A 150 -9.77 -3.45 15.89
C ILE A 150 -8.47 -4.15 15.44
N ALA A 151 -7.99 -3.87 14.22
CA ALA A 151 -6.73 -4.41 13.72
C ALA A 151 -5.56 -4.01 14.60
N ALA A 152 -5.44 -2.73 14.94
CA ALA A 152 -4.40 -2.22 15.81
C ALA A 152 -4.43 -2.91 17.20
N ALA A 153 -5.62 -3.04 17.80
CA ALA A 153 -5.79 -3.70 19.09
C ALA A 153 -5.42 -5.20 19.04
N VAL A 154 -5.86 -5.91 17.99
CA VAL A 154 -5.54 -7.33 17.79
C VAL A 154 -4.05 -7.54 17.55
N LEU A 155 -3.43 -6.74 16.67
CA LEU A 155 -2.01 -6.81 16.40
C LEU A 155 -1.21 -6.55 17.68
N ASN A 156 -1.53 -5.49 18.42
CA ASN A 156 -0.85 -5.17 19.68
C ASN A 156 -0.98 -6.30 20.70
N TYR A 157 -2.18 -6.87 20.86
CA TYR A 157 -2.40 -8.02 21.74
C TYR A 157 -1.52 -9.21 21.36
N ILE A 158 -1.46 -9.56 20.07
CA ILE A 158 -0.65 -10.69 19.58
C ILE A 158 0.85 -10.42 19.78
N LEU A 159 1.31 -9.21 19.47
CA LEU A 159 2.70 -8.83 19.65
C LEU A 159 3.11 -8.93 21.12
N VAL A 160 2.35 -8.32 22.04
CA VAL A 160 2.70 -8.27 23.46
C VAL A 160 2.61 -9.63 24.15
N ASN A 161 1.54 -10.39 23.88
CA ASN A 161 1.25 -11.61 24.65
C ASN A 161 1.80 -12.89 24.01
N ILE A 162 1.98 -12.92 22.69
CA ILE A 162 2.32 -14.16 21.96
C ILE A 162 3.71 -14.08 21.32
N MET A 163 4.02 -12.99 20.62
CA MET A 163 5.22 -12.92 19.76
C MET A 163 6.43 -12.23 20.39
N ARG A 164 6.23 -11.49 21.48
CA ARG A 164 7.30 -10.76 22.16
C ARG A 164 8.37 -11.73 22.70
N PRO A 165 9.66 -11.51 22.39
CA PRO A 165 10.75 -12.29 22.97
C PRO A 165 10.75 -12.21 24.51
N LYS A 166 11.04 -13.33 25.18
CA LYS A 166 11.15 -13.36 26.64
C LYS A 166 12.23 -12.36 27.11
N GLY A 167 11.84 -11.40 27.93
CA GLY A 167 12.73 -10.35 28.44
C GLY A 167 12.71 -9.04 27.64
N SER A 168 12.02 -8.98 26.50
CA SER A 168 11.77 -7.71 25.81
C SER A 168 10.57 -6.99 26.43
N MET A 169 10.67 -5.67 26.58
CA MET A 169 9.55 -4.80 26.95
C MET A 169 8.81 -4.25 25.73
N ASP A 170 9.45 -4.26 24.57
CA ASP A 170 8.88 -3.70 23.34
C ASP A 170 7.80 -4.60 22.76
N PRO A 171 6.69 -4.05 22.25
CA PRO A 171 5.64 -4.80 21.56
C PRO A 171 6.08 -5.15 20.13
N ALA A 172 7.20 -5.87 20.01
CA ALA A 172 7.82 -6.27 18.75
C ALA A 172 8.10 -7.77 18.73
N THR A 173 8.19 -8.35 17.54
CA THR A 173 8.58 -9.75 17.38
C THR A 173 10.07 -9.96 17.63
N ALA A 174 10.50 -11.22 17.65
CA ALA A 174 11.93 -11.52 17.51
C ALA A 174 12.47 -10.97 16.19
N ARG A 175 13.79 -10.72 16.16
CA ARG A 175 14.50 -10.39 14.91
C ARG A 175 14.37 -11.53 13.91
N PHE A 176 14.20 -11.17 12.65
CA PHE A 176 14.07 -12.17 11.59
C PHE A 176 15.41 -12.83 11.27
N PRO A 177 15.41 -14.12 10.86
CA PRO A 177 16.64 -14.79 10.45
C PRO A 177 17.31 -14.11 9.24
N ASP A 178 18.64 -14.20 9.15
CA ASP A 178 19.41 -13.64 8.02
C ASP A 178 18.93 -14.15 6.64
N ALA A 179 18.48 -15.41 6.58
CA ALA A 179 17.94 -16.01 5.36
C ALA A 179 16.67 -15.34 4.83
N THR A 180 15.96 -14.57 5.68
CA THR A 180 14.74 -13.83 5.33
C THR A 180 15.00 -12.34 5.09
N LYS A 181 16.25 -11.86 5.16
CA LYS A 181 16.56 -10.46 4.89
C LYS A 181 16.46 -10.19 3.41
N LEU A 182 15.76 -9.11 3.05
CA LEU A 182 15.64 -8.70 1.66
C LEU A 182 16.90 -7.96 1.22
N PRO A 183 17.45 -8.27 0.02
CA PRO A 183 18.59 -7.55 -0.50
C PRO A 183 18.21 -6.09 -0.74
N THR A 184 19.10 -5.18 -0.32
CA THR A 184 18.92 -3.75 -0.54
C THR A 184 19.15 -3.40 -2.01
N LEU A 185 18.72 -2.22 -2.43
CA LEU A 185 18.97 -1.75 -3.79
C LEU A 185 20.48 -1.59 -4.07
N HIS A 186 21.29 -1.33 -3.03
CA HIS A 186 22.75 -1.36 -3.15
C HIS A 186 23.26 -2.75 -3.55
N ASP A 187 22.79 -3.81 -2.89
CA ASP A 187 23.23 -5.18 -3.16
C ASP A 187 22.82 -5.63 -4.57
N LEU A 188 21.65 -5.18 -5.05
CA LEU A 188 21.15 -5.48 -6.40
C LEU A 188 21.85 -4.68 -7.51
N LEU A 189 22.24 -3.42 -7.24
CA LEU A 189 22.84 -2.53 -8.24
C LEU A 189 24.36 -2.59 -8.26
N SER A 190 25.00 -3.07 -7.19
CA SER A 190 26.46 -3.24 -7.12
C SER A 190 27.04 -4.12 -8.23
N PRO A 191 26.40 -5.23 -8.68
CA PRO A 191 26.91 -6.04 -9.79
C PRO A 191 26.77 -5.35 -11.15
N ILE A 192 25.91 -4.32 -11.24
CA ILE A 192 25.62 -3.54 -12.46
C ILE A 192 26.52 -2.28 -12.51
N GLY A 193 27.38 -2.06 -11.50
CA GLY A 193 28.34 -0.95 -11.46
C GLY A 193 27.75 0.39 -11.00
N ILE A 194 26.53 0.39 -10.45
CA ILE A 194 25.88 1.61 -9.93
C ILE A 194 26.10 1.66 -8.41
N ASN A 195 26.91 2.62 -7.96
CA ASN A 195 27.18 2.83 -6.54
C ASN A 195 25.98 3.48 -5.85
N PHE A 196 25.18 2.68 -5.15
CA PHE A 196 24.07 3.16 -4.31
C PHE A 196 24.50 3.24 -2.83
N SER A 197 23.79 4.02 -1.99
CA SER A 197 24.10 4.06 -0.56
C SER A 197 23.67 2.76 0.12
N LYS A 198 24.54 2.18 0.97
CA LYS A 198 24.24 0.99 1.79
C LYS A 198 23.16 1.25 2.84
N ALA A 199 22.99 2.50 3.26
CA ALA A 199 22.00 2.91 4.24
C ALA A 199 20.64 3.27 3.61
N ALA A 200 20.47 3.09 2.29
CA ALA A 200 19.20 3.35 1.63
C ALA A 200 18.19 2.23 1.96
N PRO A 201 16.98 2.57 2.46
CA PRO A 201 15.97 1.57 2.84
C PRO A 201 15.30 0.89 1.63
N ALA A 202 15.51 1.43 0.42
CA ALA A 202 15.00 0.82 -0.80
C ALA A 202 15.54 -0.61 -0.97
N ASN A 203 14.63 -1.55 -1.20
CA ASN A 203 14.93 -2.97 -1.29
C ASN A 203 14.14 -3.60 -2.45
N ILE A 204 14.27 -4.92 -2.61
CA ILE A 204 13.66 -5.64 -3.72
C ILE A 204 12.12 -5.60 -3.76
N SER A 205 11.45 -5.21 -2.67
CA SER A 205 9.99 -5.07 -2.65
C SER A 205 9.47 -4.05 -3.68
N LEU A 206 10.32 -3.11 -4.12
CA LEU A 206 10.01 -2.20 -5.23
C LEU A 206 9.64 -2.98 -6.50
N LEU A 207 10.38 -4.05 -6.83
CA LEU A 207 10.10 -4.88 -8.00
C LEU A 207 8.77 -5.62 -7.84
N VAL A 208 8.45 -6.06 -6.62
CA VAL A 208 7.16 -6.70 -6.31
C VAL A 208 6.02 -5.69 -6.47
N ALA A 209 6.19 -4.44 -6.04
CA ALA A 209 5.20 -3.38 -6.22
C ALA A 209 4.96 -3.05 -7.70
N VAL A 210 6.03 -2.94 -8.50
CA VAL A 210 5.92 -2.73 -9.95
C VAL A 210 5.22 -3.92 -10.62
N ALA A 211 5.56 -5.16 -10.23
CA ALA A 211 4.88 -6.35 -10.71
C ALA A 211 3.38 -6.35 -10.32
N ALA A 212 3.05 -5.89 -9.11
CA ALA A 212 1.67 -5.73 -8.67
C ALA A 212 0.91 -4.68 -9.50
N CYS A 213 1.55 -3.58 -9.89
CA CYS A 213 0.95 -2.59 -10.80
C CYS A 213 0.58 -3.23 -12.15
N VAL A 214 1.49 -4.01 -12.73
CA VAL A 214 1.25 -4.72 -14.00
C VAL A 214 0.15 -5.77 -13.82
N PHE A 215 0.18 -6.53 -12.72
CA PHE A 215 -0.84 -7.54 -12.42
C PHE A 215 -2.23 -6.91 -12.27
N VAL A 216 -2.37 -5.80 -11.54
CA VAL A 216 -3.64 -5.10 -11.37
C VAL A 216 -4.13 -4.52 -12.70
N TRP A 217 -3.23 -3.97 -13.53
CA TRP A 217 -3.59 -3.52 -14.87
C TRP A 217 -4.16 -4.66 -15.72
N ILE A 218 -3.51 -5.83 -15.74
CA ILE A 218 -4.01 -7.03 -16.43
C ILE A 218 -5.35 -7.45 -15.84
N LEU A 219 -5.47 -7.54 -14.51
CA LEU A 219 -6.69 -7.93 -13.81
C LEU A 219 -7.88 -7.07 -14.22
N ILE A 220 -7.74 -5.74 -14.18
CA ILE A 220 -8.85 -4.81 -14.45
C ILE A 220 -9.21 -4.74 -15.94
N TRP A 221 -8.21 -4.72 -16.82
CA TRP A 221 -8.43 -4.41 -18.25
C TRP A 221 -8.42 -5.64 -19.17
N ARG A 222 -7.84 -6.76 -18.74
CA ARG A 222 -7.66 -7.95 -19.58
C ARG A 222 -8.36 -9.20 -19.07
N THR A 223 -9.06 -9.16 -17.93
CA THR A 223 -9.79 -10.33 -17.39
C THR A 223 -11.31 -10.13 -17.33
N ARG A 224 -12.04 -11.25 -17.29
CA ARG A 224 -13.49 -11.27 -17.06
C ARG A 224 -13.88 -10.66 -15.72
N LEU A 225 -13.11 -10.97 -14.67
CA LEU A 225 -13.32 -10.39 -13.34
C LEU A 225 -13.20 -8.87 -13.37
N GLY A 226 -12.18 -8.33 -14.04
CA GLY A 226 -12.01 -6.88 -14.19
C GLY A 226 -13.15 -6.20 -14.96
N TYR A 227 -13.73 -6.88 -15.95
CA TYR A 227 -14.95 -6.43 -16.61
C TYR A 227 -16.14 -6.40 -15.63
N GLU A 228 -16.35 -7.47 -14.86
CA GLU A 228 -17.45 -7.54 -13.89
C GLU A 228 -17.34 -6.48 -12.79
N ILE A 229 -16.14 -6.26 -12.25
CA ILE A 229 -15.84 -5.21 -11.25
C ILE A 229 -16.21 -3.83 -11.80
N ARG A 230 -15.74 -3.51 -13.01
CA ARG A 230 -16.02 -2.21 -13.65
C ARG A 230 -17.50 -2.06 -14.00
N ALA A 231 -18.14 -3.09 -14.53
CA ALA A 231 -19.56 -3.07 -14.86
C ALA A 231 -20.42 -2.81 -13.61
N TYR A 232 -20.11 -3.50 -12.51
CA TYR A 232 -20.75 -3.29 -11.22
C TYR A 232 -20.58 -1.86 -10.72
N GLY A 233 -19.36 -1.30 -10.80
CA GLY A 233 -19.10 0.08 -10.42
C GLY A 233 -19.84 1.12 -11.25
N HIS A 234 -20.11 0.86 -12.54
CA HIS A 234 -20.88 1.81 -13.36
C HIS A 234 -22.37 1.79 -13.01
N SER A 235 -22.96 0.61 -12.92
CA SER A 235 -24.37 0.43 -12.56
C SER A 235 -24.61 -0.94 -11.93
N GLU A 236 -24.96 -0.93 -10.64
CA GLU A 236 -25.30 -2.14 -9.90
C GLU A 236 -26.53 -2.85 -10.47
N SER A 237 -27.57 -2.10 -10.88
CA SER A 237 -28.80 -2.68 -11.43
C SER A 237 -28.57 -3.34 -12.79
N ALA A 238 -27.77 -2.70 -13.66
CA ALA A 238 -27.39 -3.29 -14.95
C ALA A 238 -26.51 -4.53 -14.78
N ALA A 239 -25.57 -4.50 -13.81
CA ALA A 239 -24.72 -5.65 -13.51
C ALA A 239 -25.54 -6.85 -13.01
N LYS A 240 -26.52 -6.62 -12.13
CA LYS A 240 -27.47 -7.66 -11.68
C LYS A 240 -28.25 -8.25 -12.85
N TYR A 241 -28.74 -7.41 -13.76
CA TYR A 241 -29.46 -7.86 -14.95
C TYR A 241 -28.58 -8.70 -15.90
N ALA A 242 -27.29 -8.36 -16.00
CA ALA A 242 -26.30 -9.11 -16.75
C ALA A 242 -25.82 -10.42 -16.05
N GLY A 243 -26.41 -10.80 -14.91
CA GLY A 243 -26.08 -12.03 -14.18
C GLY A 243 -24.86 -11.91 -13.26
N ILE A 244 -24.33 -10.70 -13.03
CA ILE A 244 -23.19 -10.47 -12.14
C ILE A 244 -23.68 -10.43 -10.70
N SER A 245 -23.14 -11.30 -9.84
CA SER A 245 -23.51 -11.34 -8.42
C SER A 245 -22.87 -10.19 -7.63
N PRO A 246 -23.65 -9.28 -7.02
CA PRO A 246 -23.14 -8.19 -6.19
C PRO A 246 -22.30 -8.68 -5.01
N ILE A 247 -22.75 -9.78 -4.40
CA ILE A 247 -22.09 -10.36 -3.22
C ILE A 247 -20.69 -10.84 -3.60
N LYS A 248 -20.60 -11.59 -4.70
CA LYS A 248 -19.32 -12.12 -5.18
C LYS A 248 -18.36 -10.99 -5.56
N ILE A 249 -18.84 -9.97 -6.28
CA ILE A 249 -17.99 -8.84 -6.69
C ILE A 249 -17.53 -8.01 -5.50
N THR A 250 -18.42 -7.74 -4.54
CA THR A 250 -18.04 -7.00 -3.33
C THR A 250 -16.97 -7.75 -2.54
N MET A 251 -17.16 -9.06 -2.33
CA MET A 251 -16.19 -9.90 -1.63
C MET A 251 -14.84 -9.96 -2.36
N VAL A 252 -14.84 -10.31 -3.65
CA VAL A 252 -13.60 -10.49 -4.42
C VAL A 252 -12.83 -9.18 -4.55
N THR A 253 -13.52 -8.08 -4.87
CA THR A 253 -12.87 -6.77 -5.01
C THR A 253 -12.22 -6.33 -3.71
N MET A 254 -12.92 -6.49 -2.58
CA MET A 254 -12.39 -6.11 -1.27
C MET A 254 -11.27 -7.04 -0.81
N MET A 255 -11.33 -8.34 -1.08
CA MET A 255 -10.24 -9.26 -0.77
C MET A 255 -8.98 -8.93 -1.57
N ILE A 256 -9.10 -8.61 -2.87
CA ILE A 256 -7.95 -8.18 -3.69
C ILE A 256 -7.39 -6.85 -3.17
N SER A 257 -8.26 -5.89 -2.88
CA SER A 257 -7.88 -4.59 -2.31
C SER A 257 -7.14 -4.76 -0.98
N GLY A 258 -7.68 -5.56 -0.05
CA GLY A 258 -7.05 -5.89 1.22
C GLY A 258 -5.75 -6.66 1.08
N GLY A 259 -5.64 -7.57 0.12
CA GLY A 259 -4.39 -8.26 -0.15
C GLY A 259 -3.30 -7.31 -0.67
N LEU A 260 -3.66 -6.35 -1.54
CA LEU A 260 -2.75 -5.30 -2.00
C LEU A 260 -2.30 -4.39 -0.86
N ALA A 261 -3.21 -4.01 0.04
CA ALA A 261 -2.85 -3.27 1.25
C ALA A 261 -1.93 -4.09 2.17
N GLY A 262 -2.21 -5.38 2.35
CA GLY A 262 -1.39 -6.30 3.12
C GLY A 262 0.03 -6.41 2.58
N MET A 263 0.21 -6.50 1.26
CA MET A 263 1.53 -6.58 0.62
C MET A 263 2.41 -5.34 0.83
N MET A 264 1.82 -4.16 1.13
CA MET A 264 2.62 -3.00 1.55
C MET A 264 3.51 -3.34 2.75
N ALA A 265 3.04 -4.23 3.64
CA ALA A 265 3.74 -4.59 4.86
C ALA A 265 5.07 -5.33 4.63
N ILE A 266 5.33 -5.83 3.41
CA ILE A 266 6.61 -6.49 3.10
C ILE A 266 7.74 -5.47 3.18
N ASN A 267 7.52 -4.26 2.67
CA ASN A 267 8.56 -3.26 2.56
C ASN A 267 8.98 -2.73 3.94
N ASN A 268 8.02 -2.45 4.83
CA ASN A 268 8.32 -1.92 6.17
C ASN A 268 8.65 -3.01 7.21
N VAL A 269 8.02 -4.19 7.15
CA VAL A 269 8.27 -5.26 8.13
C VAL A 269 9.49 -6.09 7.73
N MET A 270 9.64 -6.50 6.48
CA MET A 270 10.75 -7.38 6.06
C MET A 270 11.92 -6.61 5.43
N GLY A 271 11.63 -5.45 4.81
CA GLY A 271 12.59 -4.69 4.02
C GLY A 271 13.35 -3.59 4.77
N GLU A 272 12.77 -3.02 5.84
CA GLU A 272 13.40 -1.98 6.66
C GLU A 272 13.60 -2.39 8.12
N ALA A 273 12.74 -3.25 8.69
CA ALA A 273 12.79 -3.55 10.13
C ALA A 273 13.96 -4.47 10.51
N GLU A 274 15.15 -3.89 10.57
CA GLU A 274 16.31 -4.35 11.36
C GLU A 274 17.22 -3.21 11.84
#